data_AF-A0A8J5LT90-F1
#
_entry.id   AF-A0A8J5LT90-F1
#
_cell.length_a   1.000
_cell.length_b   1.000
_cell.length_c   1.000
_cell.angle_alpha   90.00
_cell.angle_beta   90.00
_cell.angle_gamma   90.00
#
_symmetry.space_group_name_H-M   'P 1'
#
loop_
_entity.id
_entity.type
_entity.pdbx_description
1 polymer ?
#
loop_
_entity_poly.entity_id
_entity_poly.type
_entity_poly.pdbx_seq_one_letter_code
_entity_poly.pdbx_strand_id
1 'polypeptide(L)'
;MGLGLLHFDGRVVDDDGRPLLESDDDEELMHVEPGVVVALDSRPMESPGTLYVTSRRVIWLSDTDKGKGYAVDFLSLSLHAVSRDLETYPFPCIYTQVFDL
;
A
#
# COMPACT_ATOMS: atom_id res chain seq x y z
N MET A 1 -1.24 11.42 10.34
CA MET A 1 -2.14 10.28 10.60
C MET A 1 -3.55 10.57 10.09
N GLY A 2 -3.91 9.94 8.97
CA GLY A 2 -5.27 9.92 8.43
C GLY A 2 -5.91 8.55 8.68
N LEU A 3 -7.24 8.51 8.73
CA LEU A 3 -7.98 7.26 8.93
C LEU A 3 -8.28 6.61 7.57
N GLY A 4 -8.36 5.28 7.55
CA GLY A 4 -8.74 4.54 6.37
C GLY A 4 -7.66 4.45 5.26
N LEU A 5 -8.13 4.26 4.03
CA LEU A 5 -7.31 4.19 2.82
C LEU A 5 -7.10 5.58 2.24
N LEU A 6 -5.86 6.05 2.26
CA LEU A 6 -5.50 7.39 1.81
C LEU A 6 -4.93 7.35 0.40
N HIS A 7 -5.24 8.37 -0.40
CA HIS A 7 -4.48 8.65 -1.60
C HIS A 7 -3.08 9.15 -1.21
N PHE A 8 -2.05 8.64 -1.87
CA PHE A 8 -0.66 9.00 -1.58
C PHE A 8 0.22 8.91 -2.83
N ASP A 9 0.84 10.01 -3.22
CA ASP A 9 1.76 10.11 -4.36
C ASP A 9 3.11 10.76 -3.98
N GLY A 10 3.32 10.99 -2.68
CA GLY A 10 4.53 11.62 -2.14
C GLY A 10 5.77 10.77 -2.39
N ARG A 11 6.71 11.28 -3.18
CA ARG A 11 7.96 10.61 -3.53
C ARG A 11 9.16 11.47 -3.23
N VAL A 12 10.28 10.84 -2.90
CA VAL A 12 11.58 11.51 -2.83
C VAL A 12 12.03 11.83 -4.26
N VAL A 13 12.38 13.10 -4.52
CA VAL A 13 12.68 13.61 -5.87
C VAL A 13 13.95 12.96 -6.47
N ASP A 14 14.89 12.54 -5.62
CA ASP A 14 16.22 12.08 -6.03
C ASP A 14 16.52 10.59 -5.74
N ASP A 15 15.57 9.82 -5.16
CA ASP A 15 15.78 8.43 -4.71
C ASP A 15 14.79 7.45 -5.35
N ASP A 16 15.04 7.09 -6.62
CA ASP A 16 14.33 6.05 -7.41
C ASP A 16 12.78 6.10 -7.40
N GLY A 17 12.18 7.20 -6.93
CA GLY A 17 10.73 7.32 -6.74
C GLY A 17 10.18 6.59 -5.51
N ARG A 18 11.02 6.32 -4.49
CA ARG A 18 10.61 5.79 -3.18
C ARG A 18 9.65 6.75 -2.46
N PRO A 19 8.80 6.24 -1.55
CA PRO A 19 7.86 7.08 -0.82
C PRO A 19 8.58 8.07 0.09
N LEU A 20 8.00 9.27 0.21
CA LEU A 20 8.43 10.23 1.22
C LEU A 20 7.96 9.76 2.61
N LEU A 21 8.90 9.45 3.50
CA LEU A 21 8.60 9.00 4.86
C LEU A 21 8.43 10.19 5.82
N GLU A 22 7.56 10.04 6.83
CA GLU A 22 7.34 11.03 7.88
C GLU A 22 8.53 11.02 8.84
N SER A 23 9.51 11.89 8.59
CA SER A 23 10.76 11.96 9.37
C SER A 23 10.53 12.41 10.82
N ASP A 24 9.52 13.26 11.06
CA ASP A 24 9.20 13.76 12.40
C ASP A 24 8.69 12.66 13.34
N ASP A 25 8.23 11.55 12.80
CA ASP A 25 7.72 10.42 13.57
C ASP A 25 8.78 9.31 13.75
N ASP A 26 9.98 9.37 13.17
CA ASP A 26 10.91 8.22 13.08
C ASP A 26 10.31 7.06 12.27
N GLU A 27 9.66 7.34 11.14
CA GLU A 27 9.18 6.29 10.22
C GLU A 27 10.35 5.67 9.45
N GLU A 28 10.48 4.34 9.52
CA GLU A 28 11.56 3.58 8.88
C GLU A 28 11.02 2.64 7.80
N LEU A 29 11.77 2.47 6.70
CA LEU A 29 11.43 1.52 5.65
C LEU A 29 11.82 0.10 6.09
N MET A 30 10.84 -0.81 6.11
CA MET A 30 11.01 -2.19 6.60
C MET A 30 11.08 -3.21 5.46
N HIS A 31 10.31 -3.02 4.38
CA HIS A 31 10.28 -3.92 3.22
C HIS A 31 9.93 -3.17 1.93
N VAL A 32 10.43 -3.67 0.80
CA VAL A 32 10.10 -3.20 -0.55
C VAL A 32 9.78 -4.40 -1.42
N GLU A 33 8.61 -4.42 -2.05
CA GLU A 33 8.17 -5.47 -2.97
C GLU A 33 7.71 -4.85 -4.30
N PRO A 34 8.53 -4.91 -5.36
CA PRO A 34 8.14 -4.46 -6.70
C PRO A 34 7.11 -5.39 -7.36
N GLY A 35 6.40 -4.89 -8.37
CA GLY A 35 5.48 -5.70 -9.19
C GLY A 35 4.20 -6.14 -8.47
N VAL A 36 3.87 -5.50 -7.36
CA VAL A 36 2.65 -5.76 -6.59
C VAL A 36 1.46 -5.11 -7.26
N VAL A 37 0.41 -5.90 -7.48
CA VAL A 37 -0.90 -5.42 -7.95
C VAL A 37 -1.83 -5.23 -6.77
N VAL A 38 -2.55 -4.11 -6.74
CA VAL A 38 -3.55 -3.82 -5.71
C VAL A 38 -4.95 -3.93 -6.31
N ALA A 39 -5.83 -4.63 -5.59
CA ALA A 39 -7.26 -4.68 -5.83
C ALA A 39 -7.98 -4.02 -4.66
N LEU A 40 -8.87 -3.08 -4.94
CA LEU A 40 -9.61 -2.30 -3.93
C LEU A 40 -11.10 -2.50 -4.11
N ASP A 41 -11.70 -3.31 -3.24
CA ASP A 41 -13.14 -3.62 -3.27
C ASP A 41 -13.60 -4.00 -4.69
N SER A 42 -14.65 -3.34 -5.23
CA SER A 42 -15.16 -3.59 -6.57
C SER A 42 -14.50 -2.75 -7.68
N ARG A 43 -13.37 -2.08 -7.39
CA ARG A 43 -12.66 -1.25 -8.38
C ARG A 43 -11.84 -2.13 -9.32
N PRO A 44 -11.57 -1.67 -10.57
CA PRO A 44 -10.59 -2.32 -11.42
C PRO A 44 -9.25 -2.47 -10.71
N MET A 45 -8.57 -3.60 -10.95
CA MET A 45 -7.21 -3.82 -10.46
C MET A 45 -6.28 -2.75 -11.04
N GLU A 46 -5.38 -2.26 -10.21
CA GLU A 46 -4.37 -1.32 -10.65
C GLU A 46 -3.29 -2.01 -11.47
N SER A 47 -2.65 -1.27 -12.39
CA SER A 47 -1.40 -1.73 -13.01
C SER A 47 -0.37 -2.03 -11.93
N PRO A 48 0.57 -2.98 -12.14
CA PRO A 48 1.60 -3.28 -11.16
C PRO A 48 2.35 -2.02 -10.70
N GLY A 49 2.63 -1.98 -9.40
CA GLY A 49 3.40 -0.95 -8.74
C GLY A 49 4.35 -1.55 -7.71
N THR A 50 4.90 -0.69 -6.87
CA THR A 50 5.79 -1.12 -5.78
C THR A 50 5.12 -0.95 -4.43
N LEU A 51 5.11 -2.00 -3.63
CA LEU A 51 4.66 -2.01 -2.24
C LEU A 51 5.84 -1.68 -1.32
N TYR A 52 5.62 -0.76 -0.40
CA TYR A 52 6.55 -0.37 0.64
C TYR A 52 5.88 -0.64 1.99
N VAL A 53 6.54 -1.39 2.85
CA VAL A 53 6.11 -1.57 4.23
C VAL A 53 7.06 -0.77 5.09
N THR A 54 6.51 0.16 5.87
CA THR A 54 7.27 0.96 6.82
C THR A 54 6.97 0.50 8.25
N SER A 55 7.61 1.11 9.24
CA SER A 55 7.31 0.86 10.65
C SER A 55 5.90 1.34 11.06
N ARG A 56 5.21 2.12 10.22
CA ARG A 56 3.92 2.76 10.56
C ARG A 56 2.77 2.44 9.61
N ARG A 57 3.06 2.20 8.34
CA ARG A 57 2.06 2.10 7.29
C ARG A 57 2.50 1.21 6.15
N VAL A 58 1.52 0.83 5.36
CA VAL A 58 1.74 0.19 4.07
C VAL A 58 1.46 1.22 3.00
N ILE A 59 2.41 1.41 2.08
CA ILE A 59 2.31 2.35 0.98
C ILE A 59 2.42 1.54 -0.31
N TRP A 60 1.55 1.81 -1.27
CA TRP A 60 1.67 1.29 -2.62
C TRP A 60 1.75 2.46 -3.60
N LEU A 61 2.70 2.41 -4.51
CA LEU A 61 2.93 3.44 -5.50
C LEU A 61 2.93 2.81 -6.89
N SER A 62 2.13 3.35 -7.82
CA SER A 62 2.10 2.86 -9.19
C SER A 62 3.43 3.12 -9.90
N ASP A 63 3.88 2.13 -10.68
CA ASP A 63 5.09 2.26 -11.50
C ASP A 63 4.78 2.97 -12.83
N THR A 64 3.52 2.96 -13.28
CA THR A 64 3.09 3.54 -14.56
C THR A 64 2.44 4.92 -14.44
N ASP A 65 1.88 5.25 -13.28
CA ASP A 65 1.20 6.52 -13.03
C ASP A 65 1.75 7.15 -11.73
N LYS A 66 2.62 8.17 -11.87
CA LYS A 66 3.26 8.80 -10.72
C LYS A 66 2.28 9.50 -9.78
N GLY A 67 1.12 9.93 -10.28
CA GLY A 67 0.06 10.55 -9.49
C GLY A 67 -0.88 9.54 -8.85
N LYS A 68 -0.58 8.24 -8.94
CA LYS A 68 -1.40 7.19 -8.32
C LYS A 68 -0.61 6.40 -7.28
N GLY A 69 -1.13 6.43 -6.07
CA GLY A 69 -0.72 5.55 -4.99
C GLY A 69 -1.66 5.64 -3.80
N TYR A 70 -1.42 4.76 -2.85
CA TYR A 70 -2.24 4.58 -1.65
C TYR A 70 -1.35 4.39 -0.43
N ALA A 71 -1.83 4.86 0.72
CA ALA A 71 -1.23 4.57 2.01
C ALA A 71 -2.31 4.16 3.01
N VAL A 72 -1.98 3.22 3.89
CA VAL A 72 -2.83 2.81 5.02
C VAL A 72 -1.96 2.69 6.26
N ASP A 73 -2.28 3.45 7.30
CA ASP A 73 -1.65 3.34 8.61
C ASP A 73 -2.02 1.99 9.25
N PHE A 74 -1.07 1.34 9.95
CA PHE A 74 -1.35 0.06 10.60
C PHE A 74 -2.50 0.12 11.61
N LEU A 75 -2.75 1.29 12.19
CA LEU A 75 -3.89 1.52 13.08
C LEU A 75 -5.25 1.43 12.37
N SER A 76 -5.27 1.66 11.06
CA SER A 76 -6.46 1.52 10.20
C SER A 76 -6.59 0.10 9.61
N LEU A 77 -5.56 -0.75 9.72
CA LEU A 77 -5.58 -2.14 9.26
C LEU A 77 -6.15 -3.07 10.35
N SER A 78 -7.45 -3.33 10.27
CA SER A 78 -8.16 -4.20 11.23
C SER A 78 -7.79 -5.68 11.10
N LEU A 79 -7.50 -6.14 9.88
CA LEU A 79 -7.11 -7.52 9.59
C LEU A 79 -6.10 -7.54 8.45
N HIS A 80 -5.13 -8.44 8.55
CA HIS A 80 -4.32 -8.89 7.42
C HIS A 80 -4.24 -10.41 7.43
N ALA A 81 -4.28 -11.04 6.26
CA ALA A 81 -4.22 -12.49 6.12
C ALA A 81 -3.54 -12.90 4.82
N VAL A 82 -2.91 -14.07 4.81
CA VAL A 82 -2.51 -14.73 3.57
C VAL A 82 -3.72 -15.49 3.04
N SER A 83 -4.34 -14.99 1.98
CA SER A 83 -5.45 -15.66 1.31
C SER A 83 -4.93 -16.59 0.22
N ARG A 84 -5.44 -17.81 0.20
CA ARG A 84 -5.17 -18.82 -0.84
C ARG A 84 -6.46 -19.44 -1.39
N ASP A 85 -7.60 -18.88 -1.00
CA ASP A 85 -8.91 -19.35 -1.45
C ASP A 85 -9.18 -18.82 -2.86
N LEU A 86 -9.02 -19.73 -3.84
CA LEU A 86 -9.20 -19.43 -5.25
C LEU A 86 -10.67 -19.34 -5.66
N GLU A 87 -11.60 -19.78 -4.81
CA GLU A 87 -13.04 -19.62 -5.07
C GLU A 87 -13.46 -18.15 -4.86
N THR A 88 -12.84 -17.47 -3.91
CA THR A 88 -13.14 -16.08 -3.55
C THR A 88 -12.30 -15.06 -4.34
N TYR A 89 -11.05 -15.38 -4.69
CA TYR A 89 -10.18 -14.51 -5.49
C TYR A 89 -9.22 -15.32 -6.37
N PRO A 90 -9.02 -15.00 -7.66
CA PRO A 90 -8.35 -15.88 -8.62
C PRO A 90 -6.85 -16.16 -8.37
N PHE A 91 -6.23 -15.49 -7.40
CA PHE A 91 -4.80 -15.61 -7.09
C PHE A 91 -4.55 -15.68 -5.57
N PRO A 92 -3.53 -16.40 -5.10
CA PRO A 92 -3.06 -16.24 -3.73
C PRO A 92 -2.60 -14.80 -3.49
N CYS A 93 -3.00 -14.19 -2.38
CA CYS A 93 -2.72 -12.78 -2.11
C CYS A 93 -2.62 -12.47 -0.62
N ILE A 94 -2.15 -11.27 -0.30
CA ILE A 94 -2.32 -10.69 1.04
C ILE A 94 -3.65 -9.94 1.04
N TYR A 95 -4.60 -10.43 1.83
CA TYR A 95 -5.86 -9.74 2.07
C TYR A 95 -5.70 -8.78 3.24
N THR A 96 -6.25 -7.59 3.11
CA THR A 96 -6.32 -6.61 4.19
C THR A 96 -7.74 -6.07 4.33
N GLN A 97 -8.19 -5.91 5.57
CA GLN A 97 -9.41 -5.16 5.87
C GLN A 97 -9.00 -3.83 6.49
N VAL A 98 -9.39 -2.75 5.82
CA VAL A 98 -9.19 -1.38 6.28
C VAL A 98 -10.46 -0.90 6.96
N PHE A 99 -10.33 -0.31 8.15
CA PHE A 99 -11.43 0.34 8.84
C PHE A 99 -11.32 1.86 8.66
N ASP A 100 -12.45 2.49 8.39
CA ASP A 100 -12.60 3.93 8.24
C ASP A 100 -13.69 4.40 9.21
N LEU A 101 -13.47 5.50 9.93
CA LEU A 101 -14.38 6.04 10.96
C LEU A 101 -15.28 7.14 10.40
#